data_AF-A0A7C2R433-F1
#
_entry.id   AF-A0A7C2R433-F1
#
_cell.length_a   1.000
_cell.length_b   1.000
_cell.length_c   1.000
_cell.angle_alpha   90.00
_cell.angle_beta   90.00
_cell.angle_gamma   90.00
#
_symmetry.space_group_name_H-M   'P 1'
#
loop_
_entity.id
_entity.type
_entity.pdbx_description
1 polymer ?
#
loop_
_entity_poly.entity_id
_entity_poly.type
_entity_poly.pdbx_seq_one_letter_code
_entity_poly.pdbx_strand_id
1 'polypeptide(L)'
;MTKQEKVQFVIDTLQEIYPHVPIPLDHKDPYTLLIAVLLSAQSTDVRVNQITPLLFAKADNPYAMVKLSVEEIREIIKPVGLSP
;
A
#
# COMPACT_ATOMS: atom_id res chain seq x y z
N MET A 1 -20.49 7.20 -31.11
CA MET A 1 -20.46 7.09 -29.65
C MET A 1 -20.27 8.45 -29.00
N THR A 2 -21.13 8.84 -28.08
CA THR A 2 -20.98 10.01 -27.20
C THR A 2 -19.82 9.82 -26.22
N LYS A 3 -19.42 10.88 -25.50
CA LYS A 3 -18.39 10.76 -24.45
C LYS A 3 -18.83 9.78 -23.34
N GLN A 4 -20.10 9.82 -22.97
CA GLN A 4 -20.68 8.93 -21.96
C GLN A 4 -20.65 7.47 -22.43
N GLU A 5 -21.04 7.21 -23.68
CA GLU A 5 -21.00 5.85 -24.26
C GLU A 5 -19.57 5.30 -24.32
N LYS A 6 -18.56 6.14 -24.60
CA LYS A 6 -17.15 5.72 -24.59
C LYS A 6 -16.66 5.37 -23.18
N VAL A 7 -17.04 6.17 -22.17
CA VAL A 7 -16.68 5.90 -20.77
C VAL A 7 -17.30 4.59 -20.31
N GLN A 8 -18.58 4.37 -20.61
CA GLN A 8 -19.27 3.14 -20.26
C GLN A 8 -18.61 1.92 -20.91
N PHE A 9 -18.32 2.00 -22.22
CA PHE A 9 -17.60 0.94 -22.94
C PHE A 9 -16.25 0.58 -22.29
N VAL A 10 -15.47 1.57 -21.85
CA VAL A 10 -14.19 1.31 -21.15
C VAL A 10 -14.41 0.63 -19.81
N ILE A 11 -15.39 1.09 -19.02
CA ILE A 11 -15.71 0.48 -17.71
C ILE A 11 -16.14 -0.98 -17.88
N ASP A 12 -17.06 -1.25 -18.81
CA ASP A 12 -17.57 -2.59 -19.07
C ASP A 12 -16.42 -3.52 -19.52
N THR A 13 -15.57 -3.04 -20.44
CA THR A 13 -14.39 -3.79 -20.89
C THR A 13 -13.41 -4.08 -19.75
N LEU A 14 -13.18 -3.12 -18.85
CA LEU A 14 -12.30 -3.33 -17.69
C LEU A 14 -12.91 -4.33 -16.69
N GLN A 15 -14.23 -4.32 -16.50
CA GLN A 15 -14.93 -5.28 -15.64
C GLN A 15 -14.86 -6.70 -16.21
N GLU A 16 -14.92 -6.86 -17.54
CA GLU A 16 -14.75 -8.14 -18.22
C GLU A 16 -13.31 -8.67 -18.13
N ILE A 17 -12.31 -7.81 -18.32
CA ILE A 17 -10.89 -8.20 -18.29
C ILE A 17 -10.40 -8.44 -16.86
N TYR A 18 -10.92 -7.70 -15.88
CA TYR A 18 -10.52 -7.76 -14.47
C TYR A 18 -11.73 -8.05 -13.55
N PRO A 19 -12.36 -9.24 -13.65
CA PRO A 19 -13.57 -9.57 -12.89
C PRO A 19 -13.35 -9.65 -11.38
N HIS A 20 -12.10 -9.85 -10.96
CA HIS A 20 -11.68 -9.84 -9.57
C HIS A 20 -10.41 -8.99 -9.43
N VAL A 21 -10.49 -7.91 -8.65
CA VAL A 21 -9.36 -7.02 -8.38
C VAL A 21 -8.91 -7.26 -6.93
N PRO A 22 -7.77 -7.92 -6.69
CA PRO A 22 -7.26 -8.11 -5.34
C PRO A 22 -6.81 -6.77 -4.75
N ILE A 23 -6.80 -6.69 -3.42
CA ILE A 23 -6.18 -5.55 -2.74
C ILE A 23 -4.65 -5.72 -2.88
N PRO A 24 -3.92 -4.75 -3.45
CA PRO A 24 -2.53 -4.96 -3.85
C PRO A 24 -1.52 -4.90 -2.69
N LEU A 25 -1.91 -4.28 -1.57
CA LEU A 25 -1.06 -4.11 -0.39
C LEU A 25 -1.43 -5.14 0.68
N ASP A 26 -0.43 -5.85 1.20
CA ASP A 26 -0.64 -6.84 2.25
C ASP A 26 -0.94 -6.13 3.59
N HIS A 27 -2.09 -6.45 4.18
CA HIS A 27 -2.56 -5.86 5.42
C HIS A 27 -3.52 -6.81 6.13
N LYS A 28 -3.70 -6.63 7.45
CA LYS A 28 -4.61 -7.44 8.26
C LYS A 28 -5.76 -6.63 8.88
N ASP A 29 -5.61 -5.31 8.92
CA ASP A 29 -6.55 -4.38 9.54
C ASP A 29 -6.43 -2.98 8.90
N PRO A 30 -7.35 -2.04 9.20
CA PRO A 30 -7.29 -0.69 8.64
C PRO A 30 -6.02 0.11 8.99
N TYR A 31 -5.37 -0.17 10.13
CA TYR A 31 -4.16 0.54 10.53
C TYR A 31 -2.97 0.11 9.69
N THR A 32 -2.75 -1.20 9.57
CA THR A 32 -1.68 -1.76 8.73
C THR A 32 -1.88 -1.38 7.26
N LEU A 33 -3.12 -1.30 6.78
CA LEU A 33 -3.43 -0.77 5.45
C LEU A 33 -3.04 0.71 5.31
N LEU A 34 -3.40 1.56 6.27
CA LEU A 34 -3.04 2.98 6.25
C LEU A 34 -1.52 3.16 6.17
N ILE A 35 -0.76 2.41 6.97
CA ILE A 35 0.70 2.50 6.94
C ILE A 35 1.25 1.99 5.61
N ALA A 36 0.74 0.87 5.07
CA ALA A 36 1.15 0.38 3.75
C ALA A 36 0.88 1.40 2.63
N VAL A 37 -0.27 2.08 2.67
CA VAL A 37 -0.63 3.15 1.71
C VAL A 37 0.30 4.37 1.85
N LEU A 38 0.69 4.75 3.07
CA LEU A 38 1.65 5.84 3.27
C LEU A 38 3.02 5.48 2.67
N LEU A 39 3.45 4.23 2.82
CA LEU A 39 4.73 3.75 2.29
C LEU A 39 4.72 3.53 0.77
N SER A 40 3.55 3.42 0.13
CA SER A 40 3.45 3.22 -1.32
C SER A 40 3.72 4.49 -2.13
N ALA A 41 3.77 5.66 -1.48
CA ALA A 41 4.11 6.91 -2.13
C ALA A 41 5.47 6.81 -2.86
N GLN A 42 5.44 6.94 -4.19
CA GLN A 42 6.61 6.79 -5.06
C GLN A 42 7.36 5.45 -4.90
N SER A 43 6.65 4.39 -4.50
CA SER A 43 7.16 3.02 -4.40
C SER A 43 6.29 2.06 -5.22
N THR A 44 6.64 0.77 -5.23
CA THR A 44 5.81 -0.28 -5.84
C THR A 44 5.17 -1.13 -4.77
N ASP A 45 3.96 -1.65 -5.02
CA ASP A 45 3.25 -2.51 -4.06
C ASP A 45 4.09 -3.72 -3.64
N VAL A 46 4.80 -4.33 -4.61
CA VAL A 46 5.75 -5.43 -4.36
C VAL A 46 6.81 -5.06 -3.32
N ARG A 47 7.36 -3.85 -3.42
CA ARG A 47 8.39 -3.38 -2.49
C ARG A 47 7.81 -3.04 -1.13
N VAL A 48 6.62 -2.45 -1.08
CA VAL A 48 5.91 -2.20 0.19
C VAL A 48 5.61 -3.52 0.91
N ASN A 49 5.13 -4.54 0.18
CA ASN A 49 4.81 -5.86 0.72
C ASN A 49 6.06 -6.64 1.19
N GLN A 50 7.25 -6.31 0.67
CA GLN A 50 8.52 -6.84 1.19
C GLN A 50 8.95 -6.20 2.51
N ILE A 51 8.59 -4.94 2.74
CA ILE A 51 9.09 -4.14 3.88
C ILE A 51 8.11 -4.10 5.05
N THR A 52 6.81 -4.01 4.78
CA THR A 52 5.77 -3.96 5.80
C THR A 52 5.79 -5.14 6.78
N PRO A 53 6.11 -6.40 6.40
CA PRO A 53 6.26 -7.48 7.37
C PRO A 53 7.37 -7.24 8.40
N LEU A 54 8.48 -6.60 8.00
CA LEU A 54 9.60 -6.28 8.89
C LEU A 54 9.21 -5.19 9.89
N LEU A 55 8.48 -4.17 9.42
CA LEU A 55 7.97 -3.09 10.27
C LEU A 55 6.92 -3.61 11.24
N PHE A 56 5.93 -4.36 10.75
CA PHE A 56 4.80 -4.85 11.54
C PHE A 56 5.19 -5.96 12.52
N ALA A 57 6.25 -6.73 12.25
CA ALA A 57 6.82 -7.64 13.26
C ALA A 57 7.30 -6.90 14.52
N LYS A 58 7.64 -5.61 14.40
CA LYS A 58 8.03 -4.75 15.54
C LYS A 58 6.88 -3.89 16.05
N ALA A 59 6.07 -3.35 15.15
CA ALA A 59 4.99 -2.42 15.47
C ALA A 59 3.86 -2.47 14.42
N ASP A 60 2.86 -3.28 14.67
CA ASP A 60 1.66 -3.44 13.84
C ASP A 60 0.46 -2.60 14.30
N ASN A 61 0.64 -1.74 15.30
CA ASN A 61 -0.40 -0.89 15.86
C ASN A 61 0.18 0.46 16.34
N PRO A 62 -0.64 1.52 16.48
CA PRO A 62 -0.16 2.85 16.84
C PRO A 62 0.62 2.89 18.16
N TYR A 63 0.18 2.11 19.17
CA TYR A 63 0.78 2.10 20.50
C TYR A 63 2.15 1.42 20.53
N ALA A 64 2.40 0.48 19.62
CA ALA A 64 3.72 -0.10 19.41
C ALA A 64 4.60 0.81 18.55
N MET A 65 4.05 1.41 17.48
CA MET A 65 4.80 2.26 16.55
C MET A 65 5.39 3.49 17.24
N VAL A 66 4.62 4.14 18.12
CA VAL A 66 5.07 5.33 18.87
C VAL A 66 6.23 5.05 19.83
N LYS A 67 6.50 3.77 20.15
CA LYS A 67 7.62 3.37 21.02
C LYS A 67 8.92 3.18 20.25
N LEU A 68 8.87 3.06 18.92
CA LEU A 68 10.05 2.98 18.08
C LEU A 68 10.66 4.37 17.89
N SER A 69 11.98 4.46 17.86
CA SER A 69 12.64 5.69 17.45
C SER A 69 12.47 5.94 15.95
N VAL A 70 12.59 7.21 15.55
CA VAL A 70 12.52 7.60 14.13
C VAL A 70 13.62 6.89 13.33
N GLU A 71 14.83 6.80 13.87
CA GLU A 71 15.96 6.07 13.26
C GLU A 71 15.66 4.57 13.07
N GLU A 72 15.04 3.89 14.03
CA GLU A 72 14.66 2.48 13.88
C GLU A 72 13.64 2.28 12.76
N ILE A 73 12.61 3.14 12.70
CA ILE A 73 11.62 3.11 11.62
C ILE A 73 12.32 3.38 10.29
N ARG A 74 13.19 4.39 10.24
CA ARG A 74 13.93 4.82 9.06
C ARG A 74 14.72 3.68 8.44
N GLU A 75 15.51 2.97 9.24
CA GLU A 75 16.34 1.87 8.73
C GLU A 75 15.50 0.74 8.11
N ILE A 76 14.30 0.50 8.63
CA ILE A 76 13.37 -0.50 8.07
C ILE A 76 12.77 -0.01 6.75
N ILE A 77 12.30 1.24 6.70
CA ILE A 77 11.56 1.78 5.55
C ILE A 77 12.46 2.37 4.46
N LYS A 78 13.77 2.50 4.69
CA LYS A 78 14.74 3.02 3.71
C LYS A 78 14.59 2.44 2.30
N PRO A 79 14.30 1.13 2.10
CA PRO A 79 14.13 0.58 0.77
C PRO A 79 12.93 1.13 -0.01
N VAL A 80 11.84 1.53 0.66
CA VAL A 80 10.62 2.05 -0.02
C VAL A 80 10.80 3.46 -0.60
N GLY A 81 11.87 4.17 -0.23
CA GLY A 81 12.20 5.51 -0.70
C GLY A 81 11.67 6.62 0.21
N LEU A 82 11.95 7.88 -0.16
CA LEU A 82 11.49 9.11 0.52
C LEU A 82 11.94 9.32 1.98
N SER A 83 12.67 8.39 2.58
CA SER A 83 13.46 8.68 3.77
C SER A 83 14.57 9.68 3.42
N PRO A 84 14.76 10.77 4.20
CA PRO A 84 15.94 11.61 4.11
C PRO A 84 17.22 10.81 4.47
#